data_AF-A0AAE2ENJ9-F1
#
_entry.id   AF-A0AAE2ENJ9-F1
#
_cell.length_a   1.000
_cell.length_b   1.000
_cell.length_c   1.000
_cell.angle_alpha   90.00
_cell.angle_beta   90.00
_cell.angle_gamma   90.00
#
_symmetry.space_group_name_H-M   'P 1'
#
loop_
_entity.id
_entity.type
_entity.pdbx_description
1 polymer ?
#
loop_
_entity_poly.entity_id
_entity_poly.type
_entity_poly.pdbx_seq_one_letter_code
_entity_poly.pdbx_strand_id
1 'polypeptide(L)' 'MADKITILRETFENGETGQEVEGLTLMIDGKMKDVFDILISQNDDYNDYTEIMRDIVIAGVNHIISK' A
#
# COMPACT_ATOMS: atom_id res chain seq x y z
N MET A 1 18.48 -11.08 -4.94
CA MET A 1 17.62 -10.55 -3.87
C MET A 1 16.45 -9.89 -4.56
N ALA A 2 15.30 -10.57 -4.58
CA ALA A 2 14.13 -10.13 -5.35
C ALA A 2 13.42 -9.01 -4.58
N ASP A 3 13.07 -7.92 -5.27
CA ASP A 3 12.18 -6.88 -4.76
C ASP A 3 10.81 -7.55 -4.53
N LYS A 4 10.48 -7.87 -3.28
CA LYS A 4 9.33 -8.70 -2.93
C LYS A 4 8.26 -7.86 -2.27
N ILE A 5 7.26 -7.50 -3.08
CA ILE A 5 5.93 -7.16 -2.57
C ILE A 5 5.04 -8.36 -2.89
N THR A 6 4.42 -8.92 -1.87
CA THR A 6 3.37 -9.93 -2.04
C THR A 6 2.04 -9.28 -1.73
N ILE A 7 1.08 -9.44 -2.63
CA ILE A 7 -0.28 -8.94 -2.45
C ILE A 7 -1.21 -10.14 -2.36
N LEU A 8 -1.95 -10.22 -1.25
CA LEU A 8 -3.05 -11.14 -1.07
C LEU A 8 -4.35 -10.38 -1.29
N ARG A 9 -5.29 -11.03 -1.96
CA ARG A 9 -6.61 -10.48 -2.23
C ARG A 9 -7.65 -11.29 -1.46
N GLU A 10 -8.47 -10.57 -0.73
CA GLU A 10 -9.56 -11.12 0.08
C GLU A 10 -10.84 -10.34 -0.23
N THR A 11 -11.98 -11.02 -0.22
CA THR A 11 -13.29 -10.38 -0.42
C THR A 11 -13.97 -10.27 0.92
N PHE A 12 -14.46 -9.08 1.24
CA PHE A 12 -15.17 -8.78 2.48
C PHE A 12 -16.58 -8.31 2.14
N GLU A 13 -17.54 -8.58 3.01
CA GLU A 13 -18.86 -7.94 2.93
C GLU A 13 -18.80 -6.63 3.70
N ASN A 14 -19.15 -5.52 3.04
CA ASN A 14 -19.28 -4.23 3.69
C ASN A 14 -20.54 -4.24 4.57
N GLY A 15 -20.35 -4.15 5.89
CA GLY A 15 -21.45 -4.22 6.86
C GLY A 15 -22.48 -3.08 6.78
N GLU A 16 -22.18 -1.97 6.10
CA GLU A 16 -23.11 -0.86 5.92
C GLU A 16 -23.96 -0.99 4.65
N THR A 17 -23.40 -1.57 3.58
CA THR A 17 -24.04 -1.63 2.25
C THR A 17 -24.44 -3.03 1.83
N GLY A 18 -23.95 -4.08 2.51
CA GLY A 18 -24.11 -5.48 2.13
C GLY A 18 -23.38 -5.87 0.83
N GLN A 19 -22.53 -4.98 0.30
CA GLN A 19 -21.79 -5.21 -0.93
C GLN A 19 -20.45 -5.88 -0.68
N GLU A 20 -20.04 -6.75 -1.60
CA GLU A 20 -18.69 -7.29 -1.60
C GLU A 20 -17.67 -6.20 -1.95
N VAL A 21 -16.64 -6.07 -1.11
CA VAL A 21 -15.50 -5.18 -1.31
C VAL A 21 -14.21 -6.01 -1.36
N GLU A 22 -13.32 -5.68 -2.28
CA GLU A 22 -12.00 -6.30 -2.33
C GLU A 22 -11.07 -5.61 -1.33
N GLY A 23 -10.51 -6.39 -0.39
CA GLY A 23 -9.41 -5.97 0.46
C GLY A 23 -8.09 -6.57 -0.01
N LEU A 24 -7.02 -5.79 0.15
CA LEU A 24 -5.68 -6.18 -0.24
C LEU A 24 -4.78 -6.19 1.00
N THR A 25 -4.16 -7.33 1.27
CA THR A 25 -3.13 -7.47 2.30
C THR A 25 -1.77 -7.45 1.62
N LEU A 26 -0.94 -6.46 1.95
CA LEU A 26 0.41 -6.31 1.39
C LEU A 26 1.47 -6.77 2.38
N MET A 27 2.36 -7.64 1.93
CA MET A 27 3.57 -8.03 2.65
C MET A 27 4.78 -7.47 1.91
N ILE A 28 5.55 -6.62 2.59
CA ILE A 28 6.71 -5.92 2.03
C ILE A 28 7.98 -6.49 2.68
N ASP A 29 8.89 -7.01 1.86
CA ASP A 29 10.11 -7.66 2.32
C ASP A 29 11.32 -7.34 1.42
N GLY A 30 12.52 -7.64 1.91
CA GLY A 30 13.78 -7.41 1.23
C GLY A 30 14.04 -5.93 0.99
N LYS A 31 14.59 -5.60 -0.19
CA LYS A 31 14.99 -4.23 -0.52
C LYS A 31 13.84 -3.22 -0.47
N MET A 32 12.62 -3.66 -0.75
CA MET A 32 11.46 -2.77 -0.66
C MET A 32 11.18 -2.37 0.78
N LYS A 33 11.36 -3.28 1.74
CA LYS A 33 11.26 -2.97 3.15
C LYS A 33 12.29 -1.90 3.53
N ASP A 34 13.54 -2.05 3.10
CA ASP A 34 14.60 -1.08 3.38
C ASP A 34 14.26 0.33 2.85
N VAL A 35 13.65 0.41 1.66
CA VAL A 35 13.18 1.69 1.10
C VAL A 35 12.08 2.32 1.98
N PHE A 36 11.11 1.52 2.43
CA PHE A 36 10.04 2.01 3.32
C PHE A 36 10.60 2.48 4.66
N ASP A 37 11.52 1.73 5.25
CA ASP A 37 12.20 2.12 6.49
C ASP A 37 12.96 3.45 6.33
N ILE A 38 13.65 3.64 5.20
CA ILE A 38 14.35 4.88 4.90
C ILE A 38 13.37 6.05 4.82
N LEU A 39 12.24 5.88 4.11
CA LEU A 39 11.23 6.93 3.97
C LEU A 39 10.66 7.38 5.32
N ILE A 40 10.36 6.44 6.21
CA ILE A 40 9.92 6.74 7.58
C ILE A 40 11.03 7.44 8.37
N SER A 41 12.27 6.97 8.25
CA SER A 41 13.39 7.55 9.01
C SER A 41 13.78 8.97 8.58
N GLN A 42 13.45 9.36 7.35
CA GLN A 42 13.88 10.62 6.74
C GLN A 42 12.75 11.64 6.60
N ASN A 43 11.50 11.23 6.80
CA ASN A 43 10.35 12.10 6.64
C ASN A 43 9.41 11.96 7.85
N ASP A 44 9.33 13.03 8.66
CA ASP A 44 8.45 13.10 9.83
C ASP A 44 6.96 13.03 9.46
N ASP A 45 6.61 13.20 8.17
CA ASP A 45 5.23 13.05 7.68
C ASP A 45 4.77 11.58 7.61
N TYR A 46 5.69 10.61 7.72
CA TYR A 46 5.36 9.19 7.66
C TYR A 46 5.72 8.47 8.96
N ASN A 47 4.70 7.93 9.63
CA ASN A 47 4.83 7.19 10.88
C ASN A 47 4.88 5.67 10.66
N ASP A 48 4.25 5.20 9.58
CA ASP A 48 4.16 3.79 9.26
C ASP A 48 4.06 3.52 7.76
N TYR A 49 4.10 2.23 7.42
CA TYR A 49 4.09 1.76 6.03
C TYR A 49 2.74 2.02 5.34
N THR A 50 1.65 2.12 6.10
CA THR A 50 0.30 2.33 5.57
C THR A 50 0.14 3.75 5.04
N GLU A 51 0.71 4.76 5.71
CA GLU A 51 0.72 6.14 5.23
C GLU A 51 1.48 6.26 3.90
N ILE A 52 2.68 5.67 3.82
CA ILE A 52 3.46 5.61 2.58
C ILE A 52 2.66 4.92 1.47
N MET A 53 2.06 3.76 1.75
CA MET A 53 1.29 3.03 0.75
C MET A 53 0.07 3.80 0.27
N ARG A 54 -0.62 4.53 1.16
CA ARG A 54 -1.77 5.36 0.80
C ARG A 54 -1.39 6.41 -0.24
N ASP A 55 -0.29 7.12 0.00
CA ASP A 55 0.19 8.17 -0.90
C ASP A 55 0.66 7.59 -2.24
N ILE A 56 1.37 6.45 -2.23
CA ILE A 56 1.75 5.73 -3.44
C ILE A 56 0.51 5.35 -4.27
N VAL A 57 -0.54 4.82 -3.63
CA VAL A 57 -1.76 4.42 -4.33
C VAL A 57 -2.46 5.64 -4.93
N ILE A 58 -2.63 6.73 -4.19
CA ILE A 58 -3.26 7.96 -4.69
C ILE A 58 -2.46 8.55 -5.86
N ALA A 59 -1.13 8.69 -5.70
CA ALA A 59 -0.26 9.20 -6.74
C ALA A 59 -0.29 8.32 -7.99
N GLY A 60 -0.26 6.99 -7.81
CA GLY A 60 -0.36 6.01 -8.89
C GLY A 60 -1.69 6.10 -9.64
N VAL A 61 -2.82 6.15 -8.93
CA VAL A 61 -4.15 6.32 -9.52
C VAL A 61 -4.25 7.63 -10.30
N ASN A 62 -3.78 8.74 -9.72
CA ASN A 62 -3.77 10.03 -10.41
C ASN A 62 -2.92 9.99 -11.68
N HIS A 63 -1.77 9.32 -11.65
CA HIS A 63 -0.93 9.14 -12.84
C HIS A 63 -1.61 8.28 -13.92
N ILE A 64 -2.40 7.28 -13.53
CA ILE A 64 -3.15 6.42 -14.45
C ILE A 64 -4.32 7.18 -15.08
N ILE A 65 -5.06 7.95 -14.29
CA ILE A 65 -6.25 8.71 -14.76
C ILE A 65 -5.85 9.93 -15.59
N SER A 66 -4.70 10.55 -15.29
CA SER A 66 -4.19 11.71 -16.05
C SER A 66 -3.46 11.33 -17.35
N LYS A 67 -3.40 10.04 -17.68
CA LYS A 67 -2.97 9.51 -18.98
C LYS A 67 -4.15 9.33 -19.92
#